data_AF-A0AAU5GTF4-F1
#
_entry.id   AF-A0AAU5GTF4-F1
#
_cell.length_a   1.000
_cell.length_b   1.000
_cell.length_c   1.000
_cell.angle_alpha   90.00
_cell.angle_beta   90.00
_cell.angle_gamma   90.00
#
_symmetry.space_group_name_H-M   'P 1'
#
loop_
_entity.id
_entity.type
_entity.pdbx_description
1 polymer ?
#
loop_
_entity_poly.entity_id
_entity_poly.type
_entity_poly.pdbx_seq_one_letter_code
_entity_poly.pdbx_strand_id
1 'polypeptide(L)'
;MSRSGYTSVVVDSAAADSEVADGAVPKDGTTVRVQVHVTAADAEGGRWPLVYALAMTARSGRWEVTTLQAGAPPTTATAKTSPAPTSSATVVGGAAK
;
A
#
# COMPACT_ATOMS: atom_id res chain seq x y z
N MET A 1 -16.79 10.37 -29.66
CA MET A 1 -15.98 9.31 -29.03
C MET A 1 -15.71 9.73 -27.60
N SER A 2 -16.58 9.39 -26.66
CA SER A 2 -16.36 9.71 -25.25
C SER A 2 -15.27 8.78 -24.74
N ARG A 3 -14.10 9.32 -24.37
CA ARG A 3 -13.08 8.54 -23.65
C ARG A 3 -13.63 8.27 -22.26
N SER A 4 -14.31 7.14 -22.08
CA SER A 4 -14.60 6.59 -20.76
C SER A 4 -13.28 6.06 -20.18
N GLY A 5 -12.56 6.95 -19.51
CA GLY A 5 -11.32 6.66 -18.80
C GLY A 5 -11.32 7.35 -17.45
N TYR A 6 -10.45 6.91 -16.56
CA TYR A 6 -10.26 7.57 -15.27
C TYR A 6 -9.78 9.01 -15.47
N THR A 7 -10.44 9.95 -14.78
CA THR A 7 -10.11 11.38 -14.80
C THR A 7 -9.15 11.74 -13.66
N SER A 8 -9.13 10.95 -12.60
CA SER A 8 -8.23 11.11 -11.46
C SER A 8 -7.79 9.75 -10.92
N VAL A 9 -6.56 9.66 -10.42
CA VAL A 9 -6.03 8.51 -9.72
C VAL A 9 -5.29 9.02 -8.48
N VAL A 10 -5.71 8.55 -7.31
CA VAL A 10 -5.10 8.91 -6.03
C VAL A 10 -4.44 7.67 -5.45
N VAL A 11 -3.17 7.80 -5.03
CA VAL A 11 -2.48 6.73 -4.29
C VAL A 11 -2.89 6.83 -2.82
N ASP A 12 -3.55 5.80 -2.33
CA ASP A 12 -4.00 5.73 -0.93
C ASP A 12 -2.87 5.23 -0.02
N SER A 13 -2.17 4.17 -0.45
CA SER A 13 -1.05 3.61 0.28
C SER A 13 -0.07 2.87 -0.62
N ALA A 14 1.21 2.90 -0.28
CA ALA A 14 2.24 2.07 -0.89
C ALA A 14 3.06 1.39 0.21
N ALA A 15 3.13 0.07 0.18
CA ALA A 15 3.85 -0.73 1.16
C ALA A 15 4.80 -1.69 0.46
N ALA A 16 6.05 -1.70 0.91
CA ALA A 16 7.02 -2.68 0.45
C ALA A 16 6.94 -3.95 1.30
N ASP A 17 7.05 -5.12 0.68
CA ASP A 17 7.08 -6.41 1.38
C ASP A 17 8.43 -6.66 2.10
N SER A 18 9.34 -5.68 2.11
CA SER A 18 10.67 -5.82 2.71
C SER A 18 11.11 -4.54 3.41
N GLU A 19 11.65 -4.73 4.62
CA GLU A 19 12.36 -3.71 5.41
C GLU A 19 13.60 -3.14 4.70
N VAL A 20 14.07 -3.83 3.64
CA VAL A 20 15.20 -3.40 2.81
C VAL A 20 14.85 -2.15 1.97
N ALA A 21 13.56 -1.84 1.81
CA ALA A 21 13.10 -0.58 1.22
C ALA A 21 12.96 0.57 2.26
N ASP A 22 13.21 0.29 3.54
CA ASP A 22 13.14 1.30 4.60
C ASP A 22 14.46 2.09 4.66
N GLY A 23 14.39 3.37 4.33
CA GLY A 23 15.55 4.27 4.32
C GLY A 23 16.34 4.32 3.01
N ALA A 24 17.66 4.22 3.09
CA ALA A 24 18.56 4.44 1.95
C ALA A 24 18.49 3.29 0.94
N VAL A 25 18.58 3.61 -0.36
CA VAL A 25 18.57 2.59 -1.42
C VAL A 25 19.77 1.64 -1.21
N PRO A 26 19.51 0.32 -1.03
CA PRO A 26 20.55 -0.68 -0.83
C PRO A 26 21.41 -0.85 -2.07
N LYS A 27 22.38 -1.77 -1.98
CA LYS A 27 23.27 -2.11 -3.08
C LYS A 27 22.48 -2.36 -4.38
N ASP A 28 23.03 -1.85 -5.48
CA ASP A 28 22.51 -2.08 -6.81
C ASP A 28 22.22 -3.56 -7.08
N GLY A 29 21.10 -3.82 -7.74
CA GLY A 29 20.56 -5.16 -7.99
C GLY A 29 19.59 -5.66 -6.92
N THR A 30 19.42 -4.94 -5.81
CA THR A 30 18.42 -5.31 -4.80
C THR A 30 17.01 -5.19 -5.39
N THR A 31 16.20 -6.24 -5.23
CA THR A 31 14.82 -6.25 -5.72
C THR A 31 13.83 -6.24 -4.56
N VAL A 32 12.79 -5.43 -4.65
CA VAL A 32 11.69 -5.40 -3.68
C VAL A 32 10.35 -5.44 -4.39
N ARG A 33 9.34 -6.00 -3.73
CA ARG A 33 7.95 -5.94 -4.17
C ARG A 33 7.22 -4.88 -3.38
N VAL A 34 6.46 -4.05 -4.09
CA VAL A 34 5.67 -2.96 -3.52
C VAL A 34 4.22 -3.16 -3.93
N GLN A 35 3.35 -3.24 -2.93
CA GLN A 35 1.92 -3.21 -3.14
C GLN A 35 1.43 -1.76 -3.04
N VAL A 36 0.69 -1.33 -4.06
CA VAL A 36 0.12 0.01 -4.14
C VAL A 36 -1.40 -0.10 -4.21
N HIS A 37 -2.06 0.61 -3.30
CA HIS A 37 -3.49 0.84 -3.33
C HIS A 37 -3.75 2.22 -3.92
N VAL A 38 -4.64 2.24 -4.90
CA VAL A 38 -5.01 3.45 -5.63
C VAL A 38 -6.52 3.50 -5.82
N THR A 39 -7.10 4.66 -5.60
CA THR A 39 -8.48 4.94 -5.93
C THR A 39 -8.53 5.71 -7.24
N ALA A 40 -9.06 5.08 -8.28
CA ALA A 40 -9.34 5.75 -9.54
C ALA A 40 -10.75 6.33 -9.52
N ALA A 41 -10.93 7.53 -10.07
CA ALA A 41 -12.22 8.17 -10.25
C ALA A 41 -12.44 8.53 -11.72
N ASP A 42 -13.69 8.49 -12.17
CA ASP A 42 -14.08 8.89 -13.52
C ASP A 42 -14.82 10.23 -13.55
N ALA A 43 -15.24 10.64 -14.75
CA ALA A 43 -16.01 11.87 -14.95
C ALA A 43 -17.44 11.79 -14.42
N GLU A 44 -17.98 10.58 -14.22
CA GLU A 44 -19.35 10.32 -13.78
C GLU A 44 -19.46 10.22 -12.25
N GLY A 45 -18.32 10.29 -11.54
CA GLY A 45 -18.24 10.25 -10.08
C GLY A 45 -18.09 8.84 -9.51
N GLY A 46 -17.93 7.82 -10.37
CA GLY A 46 -17.56 6.48 -9.97
C GLY A 46 -16.15 6.46 -9.38
N ARG A 47 -15.96 5.59 -8.38
CA ARG A 47 -14.64 5.36 -7.75
C ARG A 47 -14.37 3.87 -7.71
N TRP A 48 -13.16 3.49 -8.10
CA TRP A 48 -12.70 2.12 -8.13
C TRP A 48 -11.44 1.98 -7.30
N PRO A 49 -11.48 1.23 -6.19
CA PRO A 49 -10.27 0.81 -5.52
C PRO A 49 -9.54 -0.21 -6.41
N LEU A 50 -8.28 0.06 -6.71
CA LEU A 50 -7.41 -0.75 -7.53
C LEU A 50 -6.15 -1.11 -6.73
N VAL A 51 -5.67 -2.34 -6.93
CA VAL A 51 -4.45 -2.85 -6.29
C VAL A 51 -3.45 -3.23 -7.36
N TYR A 52 -2.23 -2.73 -7.21
CA TYR A 52 -1.11 -3.01 -8.09
C TYR A 52 0.06 -3.60 -7.31
N ALA A 53 0.71 -4.60 -7.89
CA ALA A 53 2.01 -5.07 -7.42
C ALA A 53 3.09 -4.56 -8.37
N LEU A 54 4.10 -3.91 -7.81
CA LEU A 54 5.26 -3.39 -8.52
C LEU A 54 6.49 -4.17 -8.07
N ALA A 55 7.32 -4.61 -9.01
CA ALA A 55 8.69 -4.98 -8.68
C ALA A 55 9.57 -3.75 -8.88
N MET A 56 10.38 -3.45 -7.88
CA MET A 56 11.37 -2.39 -7.94
C MET A 56 12.78 -2.96 -7.84
N THR A 57 13.74 -2.33 -8.50
CA THR A 57 15.15 -2.71 -8.46
C THR A 57 16.02 -1.50 -8.18
N ALA A 58 16.88 -1.62 -7.17
CA ALA A 58 17.88 -0.61 -6.83
C ALA A 58 18.94 -0.53 -7.94
N ARG A 59 19.15 0.66 -8.51
CA ARG A 59 20.21 0.94 -9.48
C ARG A 59 20.79 2.33 -9.28
N SER A 60 22.11 2.43 -9.13
CA SER A 60 22.83 3.68 -8.83
C SER A 60 22.19 4.48 -7.70
N GLY A 61 21.77 3.82 -6.62
CA GLY A 61 21.17 4.48 -5.47
C GLY A 61 19.76 5.04 -5.69
N ARG A 62 19.04 4.61 -6.74
CA ARG A 62 17.61 4.90 -6.95
C ARG A 62 16.82 3.61 -7.11
N TRP A 63 15.57 3.61 -6.69
CA TRP A 63 14.65 2.50 -7.00
C TRP A 63 14.03 2.71 -8.38
N GLU A 64 14.09 1.70 -9.23
CA GLU A 64 13.44 1.69 -10.55
C GLU A 64 12.31 0.66 -10.59
N VAL A 65 11.17 1.01 -11.18
CA VAL A 65 10.08 0.05 -11.42
C VAL A 65 10.47 -0.85 -12.60
N THR A 66 10.59 -2.14 -12.35
CA THR A 66 10.94 -3.13 -13.38
C THR A 66 9.72 -3.91 -13.87
N THR A 67 8.71 -4.11 -13.02
CA THR A 67 7.43 -4.70 -13.43
C THR A 67 6.27 -4.01 -12.74
N LEU A 68 5.11 -4.00 -13.41
CA LEU A 68 3.85 -3.53 -12.85
C LEU A 68 2.77 -4.53 -13.23
N GLN A 69 2.10 -5.08 -12.23
CA GLN A 69 1.02 -6.04 -12.41
C GLN A 69 -0.27 -5.50 -11.80
N ALA A 70 -1.31 -5.42 -12.62
CA ALA A 70 -2.67 -5.11 -12.18
C ALA A 70 -3.32 -6.35 -11.56
N GLY A 71 -4.16 -6.15 -10.55
CA GLY A 71 -4.99 -7.22 -9.97
C GLY A 71 -4.19 -8.33 -9.28
N ALA A 72 -2.99 -8.01 -8.79
CA ALA A 72 -2.23 -8.94 -7.99
C ALA A 72 -3.03 -9.27 -6.71
N PRO A 73 -3.21 -10.56 -6.35
CA PRO A 73 -3.81 -10.90 -5.08
C PRO A 73 -3.00 -10.23 -3.97
N PRO A 74 -3.65 -9.74 -2.91
CA PRO A 74 -2.93 -9.02 -1.88
C PRO A 74 -1.79 -9.90 -1.37
N THR A 75 -0.56 -9.38 -1.35
CA THR A 75 0.52 -10.06 -0.67
C THR A 75 0.08 -10.15 0.78
N THR A 76 -0.38 -11.33 1.16
CA THR A 76 -0.46 -11.75 2.55
C THR A 76 0.97 -11.80 3.05
N ALA A 77 1.50 -10.63 3.40
CA ALA A 77 2.49 -10.57 4.46
C ALA A 77 1.80 -11.23 5.65
N THR A 78 2.14 -12.49 5.90
CA THR A 78 1.87 -13.14 7.17
C THR A 78 2.64 -12.33 8.19
N ALA A 79 2.01 -11.26 8.69
CA ALA A 79 2.46 -10.55 9.86
C ALA A 79 2.52 -11.60 10.97
N LYS A 80 3.74 -12.02 11.31
CA LYS A 80 3.99 -12.65 12.61
C LYS A 80 3.67 -11.57 13.64
N THR A 81 2.44 -11.64 14.16
CA THR A 81 2.00 -11.22 15.49
C THR A 81 2.77 -10.02 16.08
N SER A 82 2.35 -8.80 15.75
CA SER A 82 2.63 -7.63 16.59
C SER A 82 1.42 -7.44 17.53
N PRO A 83 1.60 -7.47 18.87
CA PRO A 83 0.48 -7.45 19.81
C PRO A 83 -0.29 -6.13 19.73
N ALA A 84 -1.62 -6.24 19.72
CA ALA A 84 -2.58 -5.15 19.62
C ALA A 84 -2.33 -4.02 20.63
N PRO A 85 -2.60 -2.75 20.29
CA PRO A 85 -2.66 -1.70 21.30
C PRO A 85 -3.80 -2.05 22.26
N THR A 86 -3.45 -2.24 23.55
CA THR A 86 -4.41 -2.43 24.61
C THR A 86 -5.20 -1.12 24.74
N SER A 87 -6.44 -1.12 24.26
CA SER A 87 -7.41 -0.09 24.62
C SER A 87 -7.70 -0.22 26.11
N SER A 88 -7.04 0.62 26.91
CA SER A 88 -7.36 0.82 28.32
C SER A 88 -8.76 1.44 28.40
N ALA A 89 -9.81 0.62 28.47
CA ALA A 89 -11.13 1.10 28.84
C ALA A 89 -11.12 1.43 30.35
N THR A 90 -10.96 2.71 30.68
CA THR A 90 -11.23 3.22 32.02
C THR A 90 -12.72 3.01 32.31
N VAL A 91 -13.04 2.02 33.15
CA VAL A 91 -14.36 1.95 33.80
C VAL A 91 -14.48 3.18 34.69
N VAL A 92 -15.29 4.13 34.23
CA VAL A 92 -15.82 5.21 35.07
C VAL A 92 -16.90 4.58 35.96
N GLY A 93 -16.68 4.65 37.27
CA GLY A 93 -17.63 4.19 38.26
C GLY A 93 -18.95 4.96 38.15
N GLY A 94 -20.06 4.21 38.19
CA GLY A 94 -21.41 4.74 38.33
C GLY A 94 -22.08 4.05 39.53
N ALA A 95 -22.02 4.70 40.68
CA ALA A 95 -22.84 4.39 41.84
C ALA A 95 -24.23 5.05 41.72
N ALA A 96 -25.16 4.55 42.54
CA ALA A 96 -26.54 4.98 42.79
C ALA A 96 -27.59 4.33 41.85
N LYS A 97 -28.71 3.81 42.34
CA LYS A 97 -29.42 4.05 43.61
C LYS A 97 -30.26 2.80 43.96
#